data_AF-A0A9D4D570-F1
#
_entry.id   AF-A0A9D4D570-F1
#
_cell.length_a   1.000
_cell.length_b   1.000
_cell.length_c   1.000
_cell.angle_alpha   90.00
_cell.angle_beta   90.00
_cell.angle_gamma   90.00
#
_symmetry.space_group_name_H-M   'P 1'
#
loop_
_entity.id
_entity.type
_entity.pdbx_description
1 polymer ?
#
loop_
_entity_poly.entity_id
_entity_poly.type
_entity_poly.pdbx_seq_one_letter_code
_entity_poly.pdbx_strand_id
1 'polypeptide(L)'
;MPYLLRTCIVVVVIVVVVVVVVVVVVVVVVVVVIVVAIEVVVVVVVVVVVVVVVVVEVVVVVVVVVVVVVVVVVVVVVVVVVVEVVVVVVVVVVVVVEVVVVAVEVVVVEVVVVVVVVVVVVAVVVVVVEVVVVVEVVVVVIVKEEAAVVVVVVVVVVVVVAVVVVVGGGGGGGGGRGGGGRGRGGGEGGVGVVVVGVVVVVVQLRLLLLFACLVMCQNQAICLLLTVARRSCCRPTLAAVMFQTNSSVLYFM
;
A
#
# COMPACT_ATOMS: atom_id res chain seq x y z
N MET A 1 35.00 -77.47 -137.45
CA MET A 1 34.10 -76.94 -136.39
C MET A 1 34.78 -76.31 -135.15
N PRO A 2 36.07 -75.88 -135.13
CA PRO A 2 36.70 -75.32 -133.92
C PRO A 2 36.22 -73.90 -133.52
N TYR A 3 35.57 -73.18 -134.45
CA TYR A 3 35.11 -71.80 -134.21
C TYR A 3 33.88 -71.69 -133.29
N LEU A 4 33.04 -72.73 -133.21
CA LEU A 4 31.85 -72.76 -132.34
C LEU A 4 32.21 -72.99 -130.86
N LEU A 5 33.26 -73.78 -130.59
CA LEU A 5 33.68 -74.05 -129.21
C LEU A 5 34.31 -72.80 -128.56
N ARG A 6 35.10 -72.04 -129.31
CA ARG A 6 35.68 -70.77 -128.85
C ARG A 6 34.59 -69.72 -128.55
N THR A 7 33.60 -69.60 -129.42
CA THR A 7 32.49 -68.65 -129.21
C THR A 7 31.63 -69.04 -128.01
N CYS A 8 31.32 -70.33 -127.83
CA CYS A 8 30.62 -70.80 -126.63
C CYS A 8 31.39 -70.52 -125.33
N ILE A 9 32.70 -70.79 -125.28
CA ILE A 9 33.50 -70.52 -124.07
C ILE A 9 33.50 -69.02 -123.75
N VAL A 10 33.69 -68.17 -124.75
CA VAL A 10 33.69 -66.70 -124.55
C VAL A 10 32.34 -66.23 -124.00
N VAL A 11 31.22 -66.72 -124.55
CA VAL A 11 29.88 -66.36 -124.05
C VAL A 11 29.68 -66.81 -122.61
N VAL A 12 30.05 -68.05 -122.26
CA VAL A 12 29.92 -68.57 -120.88
C VAL A 12 30.78 -67.75 -119.92
N VAL A 13 32.02 -67.43 -120.28
CA VAL A 13 32.91 -66.60 -119.46
C VAL A 13 32.32 -65.21 -119.26
N ILE A 14 31.80 -64.57 -120.31
CA ILE A 14 31.16 -63.25 -120.20
C ILE A 14 29.95 -63.33 -119.26
N VAL A 15 29.07 -64.33 -119.41
CA VAL A 15 27.89 -64.49 -118.55
C VAL A 15 28.30 -64.70 -117.09
N VAL A 16 29.28 -65.58 -116.82
CA VAL A 16 29.78 -65.82 -115.46
C VAL A 16 30.37 -64.54 -114.86
N VAL A 17 31.19 -63.80 -115.61
CA VAL A 17 31.76 -62.52 -115.16
C VAL A 17 30.65 -61.51 -114.86
N VAL A 18 29.66 -61.37 -115.74
CA VAL A 18 28.53 -60.47 -115.52
C VAL A 18 27.74 -60.85 -114.28
N VAL A 19 27.44 -62.14 -114.08
CA VAL A 19 26.72 -62.63 -112.89
C VAL A 19 27.52 -62.34 -111.62
N VAL A 20 28.82 -62.64 -111.61
CA VAL A 20 29.70 -62.36 -110.46
C VAL A 20 29.72 -60.87 -110.15
N VAL A 21 29.88 -60.01 -111.16
CA VAL A 21 29.88 -58.55 -110.99
C VAL A 21 28.54 -58.08 -110.42
N VAL A 22 27.40 -58.56 -110.95
CA VAL A 22 26.07 -58.21 -110.45
C VAL A 22 25.90 -58.65 -109.00
N VAL A 23 26.29 -59.88 -108.64
CA VAL A 23 26.20 -60.37 -107.26
C VAL A 23 27.07 -59.53 -106.33
N VAL A 24 28.31 -59.20 -106.72
CA VAL A 24 29.20 -58.35 -105.92
C VAL A 24 28.58 -56.96 -105.73
N VAL A 25 28.05 -56.35 -106.78
CA VAL A 25 27.39 -55.04 -106.70
C VAL A 25 26.18 -55.09 -105.77
N VAL A 26 25.33 -56.12 -105.89
CA VAL A 26 24.15 -56.28 -105.02
C VAL A 26 24.58 -56.45 -103.56
N VAL A 27 25.59 -57.28 -103.28
CA VAL A 27 26.12 -57.47 -101.92
C VAL A 27 26.66 -56.15 -101.36
N VAL A 28 27.44 -55.40 -102.14
CA VAL A 28 27.98 -54.10 -101.72
C VAL A 28 26.84 -53.12 -101.41
N VAL A 29 25.84 -53.03 -102.29
CA VAL A 29 24.67 -52.16 -102.06
C VAL A 29 23.93 -52.56 -100.78
N VAL A 30 23.67 -53.85 -100.56
CA VAL A 30 23.01 -54.34 -99.34
C VAL A 30 23.83 -54.01 -98.10
N VAL A 31 25.15 -54.21 -98.12
CA VAL A 31 26.03 -53.86 -96.99
C VAL A 31 25.98 -52.36 -96.71
N VAL A 32 26.07 -51.51 -97.74
CA VAL A 32 25.96 -50.05 -97.58
C VAL A 32 24.63 -49.65 -96.97
N VAL A 33 23.51 -50.22 -97.45
CA VAL A 33 22.18 -49.94 -96.89
C VAL A 33 22.09 -50.36 -95.42
N ILE A 34 22.64 -51.52 -95.06
CA ILE A 34 22.67 -51.98 -93.66
C ILE A 34 23.51 -51.04 -92.79
N VAL A 35 24.70 -50.63 -93.24
CA VAL A 35 25.56 -49.71 -92.49
C VAL A 35 24.86 -48.37 -92.28
N VAL A 36 24.27 -47.79 -93.33
CA VAL A 36 23.52 -46.53 -93.23
C VAL A 36 22.33 -46.67 -92.28
N ALA A 37 21.59 -47.80 -92.33
CA ALA A 37 20.48 -48.04 -91.42
C ALA A 37 20.95 -48.11 -89.96
N ILE A 38 22.07 -48.80 -89.68
CA ILE A 38 22.66 -48.87 -88.34
C ILE A 38 23.11 -47.49 -87.88
N GLU A 39 23.79 -46.72 -88.72
CA GLU A 39 24.23 -45.36 -88.40
C GLU A 39 23.04 -44.46 -88.05
N VAL A 40 21.97 -44.50 -88.84
CA VAL A 40 20.74 -43.74 -88.55
C VAL A 40 20.13 -44.16 -87.22
N VAL A 41 20.03 -45.46 -86.94
CA VAL A 41 19.50 -45.96 -85.64
C VAL A 41 20.37 -45.48 -84.48
N VAL A 42 21.69 -45.57 -84.60
CA VAL A 42 22.63 -45.10 -83.56
C VAL A 42 22.46 -43.60 -83.32
N VAL A 43 22.40 -42.79 -84.39
CA VAL A 43 22.20 -41.35 -84.27
C VAL A 43 20.87 -41.03 -83.59
N VAL A 44 19.78 -41.70 -83.99
CA VAL A 44 18.46 -41.51 -83.36
C VAL A 44 18.49 -41.87 -81.88
N VAL A 45 19.10 -43.00 -81.51
CA VAL A 45 19.23 -43.41 -80.11
C VAL A 45 20.05 -42.39 -79.31
N VAL A 46 21.18 -41.93 -79.84
CA VAL A 46 22.01 -40.91 -79.18
C VAL A 46 21.23 -39.62 -78.97
N VAL A 47 20.50 -39.15 -79.99
CA VAL A 47 19.66 -37.94 -79.88
C VAL A 47 18.59 -38.13 -78.80
N VAL A 48 17.90 -39.27 -78.77
CA VAL A 48 16.88 -39.56 -77.75
C VAL A 48 17.50 -39.56 -76.35
N VAL A 49 18.66 -40.20 -76.17
CA VAL A 49 19.35 -40.23 -74.87
C VAL A 49 19.75 -38.82 -74.43
N VAL A 50 20.32 -38.00 -75.32
CA VAL A 50 20.69 -36.61 -75.02
C VAL A 50 19.45 -35.79 -74.62
N VAL A 51 18.34 -35.92 -75.36
CA VAL A 51 17.09 -35.23 -75.04
C VAL A 51 16.57 -35.66 -73.66
N VAL A 52 16.57 -36.96 -73.36
CA VAL A 52 16.12 -37.48 -72.05
C VAL A 52 17.00 -36.94 -70.93
N VAL A 53 18.33 -36.93 -71.09
CA VAL A 53 19.26 -36.40 -70.08
C VAL A 53 18.98 -34.91 -69.83
N VAL A 54 18.85 -34.10 -70.89
CA VAL A 54 18.54 -32.67 -70.76
C VAL A 54 17.20 -32.44 -70.08
N VAL A 55 16.16 -33.21 -70.42
CA VAL A 55 14.85 -33.11 -69.77
C VAL A 55 14.95 -33.45 -68.29
N VAL A 56 15.67 -34.52 -67.92
CA VAL A 56 15.87 -34.91 -66.52
C VAL A 56 16.62 -33.82 -65.76
N GLU A 57 17.69 -33.26 -66.32
CA GLU A 57 18.44 -32.16 -65.70
C GLU A 57 17.54 -30.93 -65.47
N VAL A 58 16.75 -30.53 -66.47
CA VAL A 58 15.82 -29.40 -66.34
C VAL A 58 14.78 -29.69 -65.26
N VAL A 59 14.22 -30.90 -65.21
CA VAL A 59 13.24 -31.28 -64.17
C VAL A 59 13.88 -31.22 -62.78
N VAL A 60 15.10 -31.72 -62.61
CA VAL A 60 15.83 -31.66 -61.33
C VAL A 60 16.06 -30.20 -60.93
N VAL A 61 16.50 -29.34 -61.84
CA VAL A 61 16.71 -27.91 -61.55
C VAL A 61 15.39 -27.24 -61.12
N VAL A 62 14.29 -27.50 -61.83
CA VAL A 62 12.98 -26.96 -61.48
C VAL A 62 12.54 -27.43 -60.09
N VAL A 63 12.68 -28.73 -59.79
CA VAL A 63 12.33 -29.28 -58.46
C VAL A 63 13.16 -28.62 -57.36
N VAL A 64 14.48 -28.48 -57.55
CA VAL A 64 15.36 -27.82 -56.59
C VAL A 64 14.94 -26.37 -56.37
N VAL A 65 14.65 -25.62 -57.43
CA VAL A 65 14.19 -24.22 -57.32
C VAL A 65 12.87 -24.15 -56.56
N VAL A 66 11.90 -25.01 -56.86
CA VAL A 66 10.62 -25.05 -56.14
C VAL A 66 10.82 -25.35 -54.65
N VAL A 67 11.66 -26.33 -54.32
CA VAL A 67 11.97 -26.67 -52.92
C VAL A 67 12.62 -25.49 -52.21
N VAL A 68 13.60 -24.82 -52.83
CA VAL A 68 14.27 -23.65 -52.25
C VAL A 68 13.26 -22.52 -52.02
N VAL A 69 12.38 -22.22 -52.99
CA VAL A 69 11.34 -21.20 -52.83
C VAL A 69 10.40 -21.55 -51.68
N VAL A 70 9.93 -22.80 -51.59
CA VAL A 70 9.07 -23.23 -50.48
C VAL A 70 9.77 -23.06 -49.13
N VAL A 71 11.04 -23.47 -49.01
CA VAL A 71 11.81 -23.30 -47.78
C VAL A 71 11.94 -21.81 -47.42
N VAL A 72 12.27 -20.95 -48.38
CA VAL A 72 12.37 -19.50 -48.15
C VAL A 72 11.04 -18.93 -47.67
N VAL A 73 9.92 -19.29 -48.33
CA VAL A 73 8.58 -18.85 -47.93
C VAL A 73 8.26 -19.30 -46.50
N VAL A 74 8.53 -20.57 -46.15
CA VAL A 74 8.30 -21.08 -44.79
C VAL A 74 9.14 -20.31 -43.77
N VAL A 75 10.42 -20.07 -44.04
CA VAL A 75 11.30 -19.29 -43.15
C VAL A 75 10.77 -17.87 -42.96
N VAL A 76 10.36 -17.19 -44.04
CA VAL A 76 9.79 -15.84 -43.96
C VAL A 76 8.51 -15.83 -43.12
N VAL A 77 7.60 -16.79 -43.33
CA VAL A 77 6.36 -16.90 -42.55
C VAL A 77 6.67 -17.13 -41.07
N VAL A 78 7.59 -18.04 -40.74
CA VAL A 78 8.00 -18.28 -39.36
C VAL A 78 8.58 -17.03 -38.72
N VAL A 79 9.45 -16.29 -39.42
CA VAL A 79 10.02 -15.04 -38.91
C VAL A 79 8.94 -14.00 -38.65
N VAL A 80 7.99 -13.82 -39.56
CA VAL A 80 6.88 -12.87 -39.38
C VAL A 80 6.05 -13.24 -38.15
N VAL A 81 5.67 -14.52 -37.99
CA VAL A 81 4.91 -14.98 -36.83
C VAL A 81 5.69 -14.74 -35.52
N VAL A 82 7.00 -15.03 -35.50
CA VAL A 82 7.83 -14.76 -34.32
C VAL A 82 7.87 -13.27 -33.99
N VAL A 83 8.03 -12.40 -35.00
CA VAL A 83 8.03 -10.95 -34.79
C VAL A 83 6.68 -10.47 -34.24
N GLU A 84 5.56 -10.93 -34.80
CA GLU A 84 4.22 -10.60 -34.30
C GLU A 84 4.04 -11.01 -32.83
N VAL A 85 4.44 -12.23 -32.48
CA VAL A 85 4.37 -12.71 -31.08
C VAL A 85 5.24 -11.84 -30.17
N VAL A 86 6.46 -11.50 -30.58
CA VAL A 86 7.35 -10.63 -29.78
C VAL A 86 6.72 -9.25 -29.60
N VAL A 87 6.13 -8.65 -30.64
CA VAL A 87 5.44 -7.35 -30.54
C VAL A 87 4.28 -7.44 -29.56
N VAL A 88 3.44 -8.48 -29.64
CA VAL A 88 2.33 -8.68 -28.70
C VAL A 88 2.84 -8.80 -27.26
N VAL A 89 3.90 -9.58 -27.02
CA VAL A 89 4.49 -9.72 -25.69
C VAL A 89 5.01 -8.38 -25.17
N VAL A 90 5.73 -7.61 -25.99
CA VAL A 90 6.24 -6.28 -25.61
C VAL A 90 5.10 -5.35 -25.26
N VAL A 91 4.03 -5.30 -26.07
CA VAL A 91 2.85 -4.46 -25.79
C VAL A 91 2.20 -4.87 -24.47
N VAL A 92 2.01 -6.17 -24.22
CA VAL A 92 1.45 -6.66 -22.96
C VAL A 92 2.32 -6.25 -21.78
N VAL A 93 3.64 -6.38 -21.88
CA VAL A 93 4.57 -5.97 -20.81
C VAL A 93 4.45 -4.47 -20.53
N VAL A 94 4.43 -3.63 -21.58
CA VAL A 94 4.27 -2.17 -21.43
C VAL A 94 2.95 -1.83 -20.72
N VAL A 95 1.84 -2.43 -21.16
CA VAL A 95 0.52 -2.21 -20.52
C VAL A 95 0.54 -2.64 -19.06
N VAL A 96 1.15 -3.79 -18.74
CA VAL A 96 1.27 -4.25 -17.34
C VAL A 96 2.08 -3.27 -16.52
N VAL A 97 3.20 -2.76 -17.05
CA VAL A 97 4.03 -1.76 -16.35
C VAL A 97 3.24 -0.48 -16.11
N GLU A 98 2.52 0.04 -17.11
CA GLU A 98 1.67 1.23 -16.95
C GLU A 98 0.60 1.03 -15.87
N VAL A 99 -0.09 -0.11 -15.88
CA VAL A 99 -1.10 -0.44 -14.86
C VAL A 99 -0.47 -0.51 -13.46
N VAL A 100 0.72 -1.09 -13.33
CA VAL A 100 1.44 -1.16 -12.04
C VAL A 100 1.85 0.23 -11.58
N VAL A 101 2.36 1.09 -12.47
CA VAL A 101 2.73 2.47 -12.12
C VAL A 101 1.51 3.24 -11.62
N VAL A 102 0.37 3.17 -12.33
CA VAL A 102 -0.87 3.83 -11.90
C VAL A 102 -1.35 3.28 -10.56
N ALA A 103 -1.28 1.96 -10.34
CA ALA A 103 -1.65 1.36 -9.06
C ALA A 103 -0.77 1.86 -7.92
N VAL A 104 0.55 1.97 -8.14
CA VAL A 104 1.49 2.50 -7.14
C VAL A 104 1.21 3.97 -6.85
N GLU A 105 0.94 4.79 -7.87
CA GLU A 105 0.57 6.20 -7.67
C GLU A 105 -0.70 6.35 -6.84
N VAL A 106 -1.73 5.55 -7.09
CA VAL A 106 -2.98 5.55 -6.30
C VAL A 106 -2.70 5.19 -4.84
N VAL A 107 -1.90 4.15 -4.58
CA VAL A 107 -1.52 3.75 -3.21
C VAL A 107 -0.73 4.85 -2.51
N VAL A 108 0.21 5.50 -3.22
CA VAL A 108 0.99 6.62 -2.65
C VAL A 108 0.05 7.78 -2.29
N VAL A 109 -0.90 8.13 -3.15
CA VAL A 109 -1.89 9.19 -2.86
C VAL A 109 -2.74 8.83 -1.64
N GLU A 110 -3.23 7.59 -1.55
CA GLU A 110 -4.01 7.14 -0.40
C GLU A 110 -3.21 7.26 0.91
N VAL A 111 -1.97 6.77 0.92
CA VAL A 111 -1.08 6.88 2.09
C VAL A 111 -0.83 8.34 2.47
N VAL A 112 -0.58 9.21 1.49
CA VAL A 112 -0.37 10.65 1.75
C VAL A 112 -1.63 11.28 2.36
N VAL A 113 -2.82 10.97 1.84
CA VAL A 113 -4.08 11.47 2.41
C VAL A 113 -4.25 11.01 3.86
N VAL A 114 -4.02 9.73 4.15
CA VAL A 114 -4.11 9.20 5.52
C VAL A 114 -3.13 9.93 6.44
N VAL A 115 -1.88 10.12 6.02
CA VAL A 115 -0.86 10.83 6.82
C VAL A 115 -1.30 12.27 7.08
N VAL A 116 -1.80 12.99 6.07
CA VAL A 116 -2.30 14.36 6.23
C VAL A 116 -3.46 14.41 7.22
N VAL A 117 -4.42 13.50 7.12
CA VAL A 117 -5.55 13.42 8.06
C VAL A 117 -5.06 13.18 9.49
N VAL A 118 -4.13 12.25 9.69
CA VAL A 118 -3.55 11.98 11.02
C VAL A 118 -2.86 13.22 11.58
N VAL A 119 -2.04 13.91 10.78
CA VAL A 119 -1.36 15.15 11.20
C VAL A 119 -2.37 16.23 11.60
N VAL A 120 -3.43 16.42 10.82
CA VAL A 120 -4.50 17.38 11.14
C VAL A 120 -5.20 17.00 12.44
N VAL A 121 -5.58 15.73 12.62
CA VAL A 121 -6.22 15.25 13.85
C VAL A 121 -5.33 15.47 15.07
N VAL A 122 -4.04 15.12 14.96
CA VAL A 122 -3.07 15.34 16.05
C VAL A 122 -2.94 16.83 16.37
N ALA A 123 -2.84 17.70 15.36
CA ALA A 123 -2.78 19.15 15.56
C ALA A 123 -4.03 19.67 16.28
N VAL A 124 -5.23 19.23 15.88
CA VAL A 124 -6.48 19.59 16.55
C VAL A 124 -6.50 19.10 18.00
N VAL A 125 -6.08 17.86 18.27
CA VAL A 125 -6.00 17.32 19.63
C VAL A 125 -5.06 18.14 20.50
N VAL A 126 -3.88 18.52 19.98
CA VAL A 126 -2.93 19.38 20.71
C VAL A 126 -3.57 20.73 21.06
N VAL A 127 -4.21 21.39 20.10
CA VAL A 127 -4.91 22.67 20.35
C VAL A 127 -6.00 22.51 21.40
N VAL A 128 -6.80 21.44 21.33
CA VAL A 128 -7.85 21.17 22.33
C VAL A 128 -7.24 20.97 23.71
N VAL A 129 -6.14 20.21 23.83
CA VAL A 129 -5.45 20.00 25.10
C VAL A 129 -4.91 21.33 25.65
N GLU A 130 -4.28 22.16 24.82
CA GLU A 130 -3.80 23.47 25.24
C GLU A 130 -4.94 24.36 25.75
N VAL A 131 -6.08 24.40 25.04
CA VAL A 131 -7.27 25.16 25.47
C VAL A 131 -7.81 24.63 26.80
N VAL A 132 -7.91 23.31 26.97
CA VAL A 132 -8.39 22.69 28.23
C VAL A 132 -7.46 23.07 29.39
N VAL A 133 -6.14 22.98 29.19
CA VAL A 133 -5.16 23.38 30.21
C VAL A 133 -5.30 24.86 30.56
N VAL A 134 -5.48 25.74 29.57
CA VAL A 134 -5.71 27.17 29.82
C VAL A 134 -7.00 27.40 30.60
N VAL A 135 -8.10 26.74 30.22
CA VAL A 135 -9.39 26.85 30.91
C VAL A 135 -9.26 26.38 32.37
N GLU A 136 -8.64 25.24 32.62
CA GLU A 136 -8.41 24.75 33.97
C GLU A 136 -7.58 25.74 34.80
N VAL A 137 -6.49 26.29 34.24
CA VAL A 137 -5.68 27.30 34.93
C VAL A 137 -6.48 28.57 35.23
N VAL A 138 -7.29 29.07 34.28
CA VAL A 138 -8.12 30.26 34.48
C VAL A 138 -9.17 30.03 35.56
N VAL A 139 -9.85 28.87 35.56
CA VAL A 139 -10.81 28.51 36.61
C VAL A 139 -10.13 28.48 37.98
N VAL A 140 -8.93 27.88 38.09
CA VAL A 140 -8.17 27.84 39.34
C VAL A 140 -7.74 29.24 39.81
N VAL A 141 -7.43 30.16 38.90
CA VAL A 141 -7.08 31.55 39.25
C VAL A 141 -8.32 32.30 39.76
N ILE A 142 -9.45 32.22 39.06
CA ILE A 142 -10.69 32.91 39.44
C ILE A 142 -11.18 32.43 40.81
N VAL A 143 -11.23 31.11 41.05
CA VAL A 143 -11.68 30.58 42.35
C VAL A 143 -10.75 30.97 43.51
N LYS A 144 -9.45 31.16 43.24
CA LYS A 144 -8.50 31.63 44.27
C LYS A 144 -8.73 33.09 44.63
N GLU A 145 -9.04 33.95 43.67
CA GLU A 145 -9.33 35.36 43.94
C GLU A 145 -10.64 35.52 44.71
N GLU A 146 -11.71 34.83 44.31
CA GLU A 146 -12.98 34.86 45.05
C GLU A 146 -12.81 34.30 46.47
N ALA A 147 -12.07 33.21 46.64
CA ALA A 147 -11.78 32.67 47.97
C ALA A 147 -11.00 33.68 48.84
N ALA A 148 -10.04 34.41 48.27
CA ALA A 148 -9.30 35.45 48.99
C ALA A 148 -10.22 36.59 49.43
N VAL A 149 -11.12 37.06 48.56
CA VAL A 149 -12.10 38.11 48.91
C VAL A 149 -13.02 37.64 50.05
N VAL A 150 -13.55 36.42 49.99
CA VAL A 150 -14.40 35.86 51.05
C VAL A 150 -13.65 35.80 52.39
N VAL A 151 -12.39 35.36 52.39
CA VAL A 151 -11.58 35.34 53.62
C VAL A 151 -11.39 36.74 54.20
N VAL A 152 -11.06 37.73 53.38
CA VAL A 152 -10.89 39.12 53.84
C VAL A 152 -12.20 39.66 54.42
N VAL A 153 -13.33 39.44 53.76
CA VAL A 153 -14.65 39.88 54.26
C VAL A 153 -14.97 39.22 55.59
N VAL A 154 -14.76 37.91 55.74
CA VAL A 154 -14.98 37.20 57.01
C VAL A 154 -14.09 37.78 58.11
N VAL A 155 -12.79 38.00 57.85
CA VAL A 155 -11.88 38.59 58.83
C VAL A 155 -12.34 39.99 59.25
N VAL A 156 -12.72 40.86 58.30
CA VAL A 156 -13.22 42.21 58.60
C VAL A 156 -14.50 42.15 59.43
N VAL A 157 -15.49 41.32 59.04
CA VAL A 157 -16.74 41.17 59.81
C VAL A 157 -16.44 40.73 61.23
N VAL A 158 -15.55 39.76 61.43
CA VAL A 158 -15.25 39.31 62.79
C VAL A 158 -14.49 40.36 63.59
N VAL A 159 -13.57 41.13 62.98
CA VAL A 159 -12.91 42.27 63.65
C VAL A 159 -13.94 43.33 64.04
N VAL A 160 -14.87 43.68 63.15
CA VAL A 160 -15.94 44.64 63.45
C VAL A 160 -16.82 44.15 64.59
N VAL A 161 -17.27 42.88 64.56
CA VAL A 161 -18.05 42.30 65.65
C VAL A 161 -17.25 42.31 66.95
N ALA A 162 -15.97 41.94 66.93
CA ALA A 162 -15.12 41.98 68.12
C ALA A 162 -14.98 43.42 68.67
N VAL A 163 -14.76 44.41 67.81
CA VAL A 163 -14.67 45.82 68.21
C VAL A 163 -16.01 46.34 68.73
N VAL A 164 -17.14 45.99 68.11
CA VAL A 164 -18.48 46.38 68.59
C VAL A 164 -18.81 45.73 69.93
N VAL A 165 -18.41 44.48 70.16
CA VAL A 165 -18.61 43.80 71.45
C VAL A 165 -17.69 44.40 72.54
N VAL A 166 -16.48 44.81 72.19
CA VAL A 166 -15.51 45.41 73.14
C VAL A 166 -15.80 46.89 73.41
N VAL A 167 -16.34 47.64 72.45
CA VAL A 167 -16.57 49.10 72.54
C VAL A 167 -18.05 49.44 72.80
N GLY A 168 -19.00 48.54 72.49
CA GLY A 168 -20.45 48.74 72.67
C GLY A 168 -21.00 48.32 74.04
N GLY A 169 -20.18 47.81 74.95
CA GLY A 169 -20.57 47.46 76.32
C GLY A 169 -20.51 48.66 77.28
N GLY A 170 -21.11 49.80 76.93
CA GLY A 170 -21.09 50.99 77.77
C GLY A 170 -22.32 51.89 77.58
N GLY A 171 -23.14 51.99 78.62
CA GLY A 171 -24.28 52.92 78.74
C GLY A 171 -25.60 52.15 78.91
N GLY A 172 -26.18 52.02 80.11
CA GLY A 172 -26.81 53.10 80.89
C GLY A 172 -28.32 53.04 80.61
N GLY A 173 -29.28 53.08 81.53
CA GLY A 173 -29.38 53.21 82.96
C GLY A 173 -30.89 53.21 83.28
N GLY A 174 -31.26 53.09 84.56
CA GLY A 174 -32.54 53.62 85.05
C GLY A 174 -33.73 52.67 85.22
N GLY A 175 -33.99 52.32 86.48
CA GLY A 175 -35.30 52.58 87.08
C GLY A 175 -36.24 51.39 87.30
N GLY A 176 -36.61 51.17 88.56
CA GLY A 176 -38.01 50.81 88.88
C GLY A 176 -38.27 49.56 89.71
N ARG A 177 -38.16 49.73 91.03
CA ARG A 177 -39.05 49.22 92.10
C ARG A 177 -39.43 47.73 92.14
N GLY A 178 -39.02 47.09 93.24
CA GLY A 178 -39.99 46.45 94.16
C GLY A 178 -39.78 44.97 94.45
N GLY A 179 -39.47 44.66 95.71
CA GLY A 179 -40.05 43.50 96.39
C GLY A 179 -39.18 42.26 96.59
N GLY A 180 -38.42 42.24 97.70
CA GLY A 180 -38.39 41.12 98.64
C GLY A 180 -37.75 39.78 98.21
N GLY A 181 -36.58 39.49 98.78
CA GLY A 181 -36.09 38.10 98.82
C GLY A 181 -34.60 38.03 99.14
N ARG A 182 -34.27 37.73 100.40
CA ARG A 182 -32.92 37.63 100.94
C ARG A 182 -32.18 36.44 100.32
N GLY A 183 -30.96 36.66 99.82
CA GLY A 183 -30.04 35.60 99.41
C GLY A 183 -28.66 36.14 99.08
N ARG A 184 -27.72 35.93 100.01
CA ARG A 184 -26.27 36.11 99.90
C ARG A 184 -25.80 35.58 98.53
N GLY A 185 -25.03 36.28 97.72
CA GLY A 185 -23.70 36.80 98.00
C GLY A 185 -22.73 36.15 97.00
N GLY A 186 -21.70 36.88 96.57
CA GLY A 186 -20.58 36.33 95.80
C GLY A 186 -20.55 36.80 94.36
N GLY A 187 -19.68 37.76 94.09
CA GLY A 187 -19.43 38.28 92.76
C GLY A 187 -18.66 37.29 91.88
N GLU A 188 -19.14 37.13 90.65
CA GLU A 188 -18.38 36.54 89.54
C GLU A 188 -18.71 37.33 88.26
N GLY A 189 -18.60 38.66 88.33
CA GLY A 189 -18.86 39.54 87.18
C GLY A 189 -17.75 39.51 86.10
N GLY A 190 -16.63 38.81 86.33
CA GLY A 190 -15.50 38.76 85.40
C GLY A 190 -15.44 37.50 84.54
N VAL A 191 -16.15 36.43 84.91
CA VAL A 191 -16.04 35.14 84.20
C VAL A 191 -16.89 35.12 82.93
N GLY A 192 -18.01 35.84 82.88
CA GLY A 192 -18.85 35.91 81.67
C GLY A 192 -18.13 36.51 80.46
N VAL A 193 -17.38 37.61 80.64
CA VAL A 193 -16.67 38.27 79.53
C VAL A 193 -15.43 37.48 79.12
N VAL A 194 -14.72 36.87 80.08
CA VAL A 194 -13.57 36.01 79.78
C VAL A 194 -14.01 34.69 79.14
N VAL A 195 -15.10 34.07 79.61
CA VAL A 195 -15.63 32.83 79.01
C VAL A 195 -16.24 33.11 77.65
N VAL A 196 -16.97 34.20 77.45
CA VAL A 196 -17.48 34.56 76.11
C VAL A 196 -16.31 34.92 75.19
N GLY A 197 -15.31 35.66 75.65
CA GLY A 197 -14.10 35.96 74.87
C GLY A 197 -13.30 34.71 74.50
N VAL A 198 -13.08 33.79 75.45
CA VAL A 198 -12.39 32.52 75.20
C VAL A 198 -13.21 31.61 74.28
N VAL A 199 -14.53 31.53 74.45
CA VAL A 199 -15.40 30.75 73.55
C VAL A 199 -15.37 31.33 72.14
N VAL A 200 -15.44 32.65 71.99
CA VAL A 200 -15.33 33.31 70.67
C VAL A 200 -13.96 33.01 70.05
N VAL A 201 -12.85 33.17 70.79
CA VAL A 201 -11.51 32.87 70.28
C VAL A 201 -11.35 31.40 69.91
N VAL A 202 -11.85 30.45 70.73
CA VAL A 202 -11.76 29.02 70.46
C VAL A 202 -12.61 28.62 69.26
N VAL A 203 -13.83 29.16 69.14
CA VAL A 203 -14.70 28.91 67.98
C VAL A 203 -14.07 29.49 66.71
N GLN A 204 -13.51 30.70 66.79
CA GLN A 204 -12.87 31.38 65.68
C GLN A 204 -11.57 30.70 65.24
N LEU A 205 -10.78 30.17 66.18
CA LEU A 205 -9.59 29.36 65.89
C LEU A 205 -9.96 28.02 65.25
N ARG A 206 -11.03 27.36 65.74
CA ARG A 206 -11.55 26.13 65.12
C ARG A 206 -12.08 26.38 63.71
N LEU A 207 -12.78 27.49 63.48
CA LEU A 207 -13.29 27.87 62.16
C LEU A 207 -12.14 28.17 61.19
N LEU A 208 -11.10 28.90 61.63
CA LEU A 208 -9.88 29.13 60.85
C LEU A 208 -9.15 27.83 60.52
N LEU A 209 -9.03 26.91 61.49
CA LEU A 209 -8.41 25.58 61.27
C LEU A 209 -9.20 24.72 60.29
N LEU A 210 -10.54 24.72 60.38
CA LEU A 210 -11.42 24.02 59.43
C LEU A 210 -11.32 24.63 58.04
N PHE A 211 -11.28 25.96 57.93
CA PHE A 211 -11.13 26.66 56.66
C PHE A 211 -9.77 26.38 56.03
N ALA A 212 -8.68 26.41 56.81
CA ALA A 212 -7.35 26.03 56.35
C ALA A 212 -7.29 24.56 55.88
N CYS A 213 -7.97 23.64 56.57
CA CYS A 213 -8.09 22.24 56.14
C CYS A 213 -8.88 22.10 54.83
N LEU A 214 -9.98 22.84 54.66
CA LEU A 214 -10.79 22.83 53.44
C LEU A 214 -9.99 23.36 52.24
N VAL A 215 -9.30 24.49 52.42
CA VAL A 215 -8.43 25.09 51.37
C VAL A 215 -7.30 24.13 51.00
N MET A 216 -6.70 23.41 51.97
CA MET A 216 -5.68 22.40 51.68
C MET A 216 -6.23 21.13 51.01
N CYS A 217 -7.46 20.72 51.31
CA CYS A 217 -8.09 19.55 50.67
C CYS A 217 -8.56 19.83 49.23
N GLN A 218 -8.87 21.08 48.88
CA GLN A 218 -9.33 21.45 47.55
C GLN A 218 -8.20 21.42 46.50
N ASN A 219 -6.94 21.44 46.95
CA ASN A 219 -5.75 21.29 46.10
C ASN A 219 -5.42 19.79 45.92
N GLN A 220 -6.29 19.06 45.19
CA GLN A 220 -6.21 17.60 45.05
C GLN A 220 -4.86 17.07 44.51
N ALA A 221 -4.08 17.90 43.81
CA ALA A 221 -2.76 17.52 43.32
C ALA A 221 -1.70 17.32 44.45
N ILE A 222 -1.86 17.94 45.62
CA ILE A 222 -0.91 17.80 46.74
C ILE A 222 -1.30 16.65 47.68
N CYS A 223 -2.58 16.32 47.80
CA CYS A 223 -3.05 15.20 48.62
C CYS A 223 -2.52 13.84 48.14
N LEU A 224 -2.32 13.65 46.84
CA LEU A 224 -1.75 12.42 46.27
C LEU A 224 -0.24 12.24 46.57
N LEU A 225 0.49 13.34 46.76
CA LEU A 225 1.91 13.32 47.11
C LEU A 225 2.14 13.10 48.62
N LEU A 226 1.18 13.46 49.48
CA LEU A 226 1.29 13.34 50.95
C LEU A 226 0.54 12.14 51.56
N THR A 227 -0.15 11.31 50.77
CA THR A 227 -0.81 10.09 51.23
C THR A 227 0.11 9.03 51.86
N VAL A 228 1.44 9.21 51.78
CA VAL A 228 2.40 8.35 52.49
C VAL A 228 2.67 8.83 53.93
N ALA A 229 2.32 10.08 54.31
CA ALA A 229 2.82 10.67 55.55
C ALA A 229 1.86 10.72 56.75
N ARG A 230 0.53 10.91 56.64
CA ARG A 230 -0.37 10.96 57.84
C ARG A 230 -1.81 10.50 57.58
N ARG A 231 -2.30 9.55 58.40
CA ARG A 231 -3.59 8.84 58.29
C ARG A 231 -4.82 9.51 58.94
N SER A 232 -4.75 10.78 59.38
CA SER A 232 -5.74 11.25 60.37
C SER A 232 -6.83 12.21 59.87
N CYS A 233 -6.76 12.79 58.67
CA CYS A 233 -7.67 13.90 58.30
C CYS A 233 -8.67 13.63 57.17
N CYS A 234 -8.44 12.64 56.29
CA CYS A 234 -9.34 12.41 55.15
C CYS A 234 -9.76 10.94 55.08
N ARG A 235 -10.93 10.63 55.65
CA ARG A 235 -11.63 9.37 55.40
C ARG A 235 -12.85 9.67 54.54
N PRO A 236 -12.73 9.83 53.21
CA PRO A 236 -13.88 9.65 52.35
C PRO A 236 -14.09 8.14 52.19
N THR A 237 -15.33 7.71 52.34
CA THR A 237 -15.83 6.38 52.03
C THR A 237 -15.43 5.99 50.60
N LEU A 238 -14.39 5.17 50.49
CA LEU A 238 -14.01 4.37 49.32
C LEU A 238 -15.12 3.36 49.02
N ALA A 239 -16.11 3.74 48.21
CA ALA A 239 -16.99 2.84 47.49
C ALA A 239 -17.61 3.63 46.31
N ALA A 240 -17.33 3.21 45.07
CA ALA A 240 -17.53 3.93 43.80
C ALA A 240 -16.48 5.04 43.58
N VAL A 241 -15.45 4.90 42.75
CA VAL A 241 -15.47 4.54 41.33
C VAL A 241 -14.15 3.83 41.00
N MET A 242 -14.12 2.51 41.10
CA MET A 242 -13.16 1.68 40.39
C MET A 242 -13.96 0.54 39.78
N PHE A 243 -14.34 0.69 38.51
CA PHE A 243 -14.51 -0.36 37.49
C PHE A 243 -15.35 0.17 36.32
N GLN A 244 -14.75 0.95 35.42
CA GLN A 244 -15.22 0.98 34.02
C GLN A 244 -14.13 1.44 33.04
N THR A 245 -12.97 0.77 33.08
CA THR A 245 -12.01 0.75 31.97
C THR A 245 -11.54 -0.68 31.83
N ASN A 246 -12.14 -1.44 30.90
CA ASN A 246 -11.54 -2.55 30.15
C ASN A 246 -12.63 -3.42 29.51
N SER A 247 -13.18 -2.98 28.37
CA SER A 247 -13.84 -3.90 27.42
C SER A 247 -14.24 -3.20 26.11
N SER A 248 -13.27 -2.79 25.29
CA SER A 248 -13.52 -2.55 23.85
C SER A 248 -12.26 -2.22 23.02
N VAL A 249 -11.15 -2.95 23.18
CA VAL A 249 -10.12 -3.02 22.12
C VAL A 249 -9.46 -4.40 22.15
N LEU A 250 -10.07 -5.38 21.49
CA LEU A 250 -9.42 -6.59 20.95
C LEU A 250 -10.49 -7.41 20.23
N TYR A 251 -10.91 -6.95 19.05
CA TYR A 251 -11.47 -7.77 17.96
C TYR A 251 -11.57 -6.84 16.74
N PHE A 252 -10.46 -6.65 16.04
CA PHE A 252 -10.36 -6.44 14.59
C PHE A 252 -8.89 -6.15 14.25
N MET A 253 -8.13 -7.24 14.10
CA MET A 253 -7.10 -7.49 13.07
C MET A 253 -6.40 -8.80 13.40
#